data_AF-A0A060CP17-F1
#
_entry.id   AF-A0A060CP17-F1
#
_cell.length_a   1.000
_cell.length_b   1.000
_cell.length_c   1.000
_cell.angle_alpha   90.00
_cell.angle_beta   90.00
_cell.angle_gamma   90.00
#
_symmetry.space_group_name_H-M   'P 1'
#
loop_
_entity.id
_entity.type
_entity.pdbx_description
1 polymer ?
#
loop_
_entity_poly.entity_id
_entity_poly.type
_entity_poly.pdbx_seq_one_letter_code
_entity_poly.pdbx_strand_id
1 'polypeptide(L)'
;MVLRDDFLWGGAVAAHQLEGAWNIGGKGISIMDVATAGDVSTSRRFTDGVKPSENYPNHDAIDFYHHYKKDIALFAEMGFKCFRTSIAWTRIFPNGDETEPNEEGLKFYDNLFNECHKYDIEPLS
;
A
#
# COMPACT_ATOMS: atom_id res chain seq x y z
N MET A 1 -3.65 -30.41 20.50
CA MET A 1 -4.38 -29.12 20.47
C MET A 1 -4.15 -28.53 19.09
N VAL A 2 -5.21 -28.19 18.36
CA VAL A 2 -5.14 -27.56 17.03
C VAL A 2 -5.71 -26.15 17.12
N LEU A 3 -5.34 -25.28 16.18
CA LEU A 3 -5.94 -23.95 16.04
C LEU A 3 -7.42 -24.08 15.65
N ARG A 4 -8.18 -23.00 15.81
CA ARG A 4 -9.60 -22.95 15.40
C ARG A 4 -9.72 -23.13 13.89
N ASP A 5 -10.82 -23.74 13.46
CA ASP A 5 -11.10 -23.96 12.03
C ASP A 5 -11.24 -22.66 11.23
N ASP A 6 -11.63 -21.57 11.91
CA ASP A 6 -11.79 -20.22 11.37
C ASP A 6 -10.56 -19.31 11.60
N PHE A 7 -9.39 -19.89 11.89
CA PHE A 7 -8.18 -19.10 12.08
C PHE A 7 -7.78 -18.37 10.79
N LEU A 8 -7.70 -17.04 10.86
CA LEU A 8 -7.38 -16.16 9.73
C LEU A 8 -5.88 -16.13 9.43
N TRP A 9 -5.40 -17.16 8.73
CA TRP A 9 -4.07 -17.15 8.15
C TRP A 9 -3.96 -16.09 7.05
N GLY A 10 -2.86 -15.36 7.02
CA GLY A 10 -2.67 -14.29 6.05
C GLY A 10 -1.29 -13.68 6.08
N GLY A 11 -1.15 -12.57 5.36
CA GLY A 11 0.06 -11.76 5.30
C GLY A 11 -0.26 -10.29 5.58
N ALA A 12 0.77 -9.53 5.97
CA ALA A 12 0.62 -8.13 6.34
C ALA A 12 1.66 -7.25 5.65
N VAL A 13 1.21 -6.10 5.18
CA VAL A 13 2.02 -5.05 4.53
C VAL A 13 1.47 -3.67 4.90
N ALA A 14 2.13 -2.61 4.47
CA ALA A 14 1.63 -1.23 4.57
C ALA A 14 1.82 -0.51 3.23
N ALA A 15 0.82 0.28 2.83
CA ALA A 15 0.69 0.88 1.50
C ALA A 15 1.98 1.51 0.97
N HIS A 16 2.59 2.41 1.74
CA HIS A 16 3.78 3.14 1.32
C HIS A 16 4.99 2.22 1.06
N GLN A 17 5.02 1.00 1.60
CA GLN A 17 6.13 0.06 1.44
C GLN A 17 6.01 -0.81 0.20
N LEU A 18 4.80 -0.96 -0.36
CA LEU A 18 4.58 -1.86 -1.50
C LEU A 18 3.87 -1.24 -2.70
N GLU A 19 2.94 -0.30 -2.50
CA GLU A 19 2.08 0.22 -3.58
C GLU A 19 2.91 0.89 -4.67
N GLY A 20 3.84 1.78 -4.30
CA GLY A 20 4.49 2.64 -5.28
C GLY A 20 3.50 3.63 -5.88
N ALA A 21 3.73 4.03 -7.13
CA ALA A 21 2.90 4.96 -7.89
C ALA A 21 2.51 6.19 -7.04
N TRP A 22 3.52 6.77 -6.38
CA TRP A 22 3.32 7.70 -5.26
C TRP A 22 2.63 9.02 -5.64
N ASN A 23 2.65 9.37 -6.92
CA ASN A 23 2.07 10.59 -7.49
C ASN A 23 0.99 10.31 -8.56
N ILE A 24 0.47 9.08 -8.63
CA ILE A 24 -0.56 8.66 -9.59
C ILE A 24 -1.93 8.65 -8.91
N GLY A 25 -2.97 8.95 -9.68
CA GLY A 25 -4.37 8.89 -9.28
C GLY A 25 -4.76 9.89 -8.20
N GLY A 26 -4.20 11.10 -8.30
CA GLY A 26 -4.45 12.20 -7.36
C GLY A 26 -3.77 12.04 -5.99
N LYS A 27 -2.92 11.02 -5.79
CA LYS A 27 -2.22 10.82 -4.50
C LYS A 27 -1.30 12.01 -4.17
N GLY A 28 -1.43 12.53 -2.96
CA GLY A 28 -0.55 13.56 -2.40
C GLY A 28 0.78 13.04 -1.85
N ILE A 29 1.66 13.98 -1.47
CA ILE A 29 2.96 13.68 -0.84
C ILE A 29 2.71 13.19 0.59
N SER A 30 3.19 12.00 0.90
CA SER A 30 3.24 11.49 2.28
C SER A 30 4.59 11.80 2.94
N ILE A 31 4.67 11.64 4.27
CA ILE A 31 5.92 11.75 5.03
C ILE A 31 7.01 10.80 4.48
N MET A 32 6.60 9.64 3.97
CA MET A 32 7.53 8.64 3.45
C MET A 32 8.02 8.94 2.02
N ASP A 33 7.32 9.81 1.30
CA ASP A 33 7.72 10.24 -0.05
C ASP A 33 8.88 11.26 -0.02
N VAL A 34 9.23 11.78 1.17
CA VAL A 34 10.40 12.63 1.40
C VAL A 34 11.48 11.94 2.25
N ALA A 35 11.34 10.63 2.49
CA ALA A 35 12.32 9.83 3.22
C ALA A 35 13.26 9.12 2.23
N THR A 36 14.53 9.53 2.20
CA THR A 36 15.53 8.94 1.29
C THR A 36 15.79 7.46 1.60
N ALA A 37 16.40 6.74 0.66
CA ALA A 37 17.01 5.45 0.93
C ALA A 37 18.10 5.57 2.01
N GLY A 38 18.38 4.44 2.64
CA GLY A 38 19.45 4.24 3.61
C GLY A 38 19.91 2.78 3.56
N ASP A 39 20.92 2.45 4.34
CA ASP A 39 21.48 1.11 4.47
C ASP A 39 22.00 0.89 5.90
N VAL A 40 22.73 -0.22 6.12
CA VAL A 40 23.29 -0.57 7.44
C VAL A 40 24.24 0.49 8.02
N SER A 41 24.86 1.30 7.16
CA SER A 41 25.83 2.34 7.52
C SER A 41 25.27 3.76 7.40
N THR A 42 24.15 3.93 6.68
CA THR A 42 23.58 5.23 6.34
C THR A 42 22.11 5.31 6.73
N SER A 43 21.79 6.13 7.73
CA SER A 43 20.41 6.41 8.10
C SER A 43 19.64 7.09 6.97
N ARG A 44 18.35 6.77 6.85
CA ARG A 44 17.40 7.51 6.01
C ARG A 44 17.34 8.98 6.46
N ARG A 45 17.18 9.90 5.51
CA ARG A 45 17.01 11.33 5.78
C ARG A 45 15.63 11.78 5.35
N PHE A 46 15.06 12.75 6.06
CA PHE A 46 13.85 13.45 5.64
C PHE A 46 14.26 14.76 4.96
N THR A 47 13.81 14.96 3.73
CA THR A 47 14.08 16.17 2.96
C THR A 47 12.92 17.15 3.05
N ASP A 48 13.22 18.44 2.87
CA ASP A 48 12.20 19.46 2.65
C ASP A 48 11.64 19.31 1.22
N GLY A 49 10.57 18.53 1.10
CA GLY A 49 9.99 18.13 -0.18
C GLY A 49 10.80 17.08 -0.94
N VAL A 50 10.30 16.73 -2.13
CA VAL A 50 10.94 15.75 -3.03
C VAL A 50 12.03 16.43 -3.85
N LYS A 51 13.25 15.89 -3.81
CA LYS A 51 14.43 16.41 -4.52
C LYS A 51 14.84 15.47 -5.66
N PRO A 52 14.94 15.94 -6.92
CA PRO A 52 15.28 15.08 -8.06
C PRO A 52 16.63 14.35 -7.95
N SER A 53 17.55 14.84 -7.11
CA SER A 53 18.88 14.25 -6.90
C SER A 53 18.91 13.16 -5.82
N GLU A 54 17.80 12.92 -5.12
CA GLU A 54 17.71 11.97 -4.02
C GLU A 54 16.94 10.72 -4.44
N ASN A 55 17.25 9.59 -3.80
CA ASN A 55 16.55 8.32 -4.04
C ASN A 55 15.48 8.10 -2.97
N TYR A 56 14.21 8.00 -3.38
CA TYR A 56 13.07 7.74 -2.49
C TYR A 56 12.47 6.37 -2.82
N PRO A 57 12.84 5.30 -2.09
CA PRO A 57 12.45 3.93 -2.44
C PRO A 57 10.93 3.69 -2.37
N ASN A 58 10.20 4.52 -1.63
CA ASN A 58 8.76 4.44 -1.50
C ASN A 58 8.01 4.95 -2.73
N HIS A 59 8.69 5.66 -3.65
CA HIS A 59 8.08 6.19 -4.87
C HIS A 59 7.60 5.07 -5.80
N ASP A 60 8.47 4.07 -6.00
CA ASP A 60 8.20 2.90 -6.83
C ASP A 60 7.83 1.67 -5.99
N ALA A 61 8.42 1.53 -4.79
CA ALA A 61 8.26 0.38 -3.92
C ALA A 61 8.45 -0.95 -4.69
N ILE A 62 7.43 -1.83 -4.71
CA ILE A 62 7.40 -3.03 -5.56
C ILE A 62 6.31 -2.95 -6.64
N ASP A 63 5.77 -1.76 -6.87
CA ASP A 63 4.71 -1.47 -7.82
C ASP A 63 3.44 -2.31 -7.65
N PHE A 64 3.06 -2.61 -6.41
CA PHE A 64 1.82 -3.32 -6.10
C PHE A 64 0.59 -2.57 -6.63
N TYR A 65 0.65 -1.23 -6.77
CA TYR A 65 -0.43 -0.43 -7.34
C TYR A 65 -0.88 -0.93 -8.73
N HIS A 66 0.05 -1.36 -9.59
CA HIS A 66 -0.28 -1.93 -10.89
C HIS A 66 -0.35 -3.46 -10.89
N HIS A 67 0.36 -4.12 -9.97
CA HIS A 67 0.48 -5.57 -9.92
C HIS A 67 -0.51 -6.30 -9.00
N TYR A 68 -1.30 -5.57 -8.18
CA TYR A 68 -2.09 -6.17 -7.10
C TYR A 68 -2.95 -7.36 -7.54
N LYS A 69 -3.56 -7.34 -8.73
CA LYS A 69 -4.38 -8.47 -9.19
C LYS A 69 -3.60 -9.78 -9.32
N LYS A 70 -2.36 -9.69 -9.81
CA LYS A 70 -1.47 -10.85 -9.91
C LYS A 70 -0.99 -11.28 -8.53
N ASP A 71 -0.68 -10.32 -7.67
CA ASP A 71 -0.15 -10.60 -6.33
C ASP A 71 -1.22 -11.21 -5.41
N ILE A 72 -2.46 -10.71 -5.47
CA ILE A 72 -3.61 -11.31 -4.78
C ILE A 72 -3.84 -12.75 -5.27
N ALA A 73 -3.67 -13.05 -6.56
CA ALA A 73 -3.77 -14.41 -7.06
C ALA A 73 -2.69 -15.34 -6.47
N LEU A 74 -1.47 -14.84 -6.23
CA LEU A 74 -0.43 -15.59 -5.53
C LEU A 74 -0.78 -15.82 -4.05
N PHE A 75 -1.39 -14.83 -3.38
CA PHE A 75 -1.86 -14.99 -2.01
C PHE A 75 -2.95 -16.06 -1.91
N ALA A 76 -3.83 -16.13 -2.93
CA ALA A 76 -4.82 -17.19 -3.05
C ALA A 76 -4.19 -18.57 -3.28
N GLU A 77 -3.14 -18.67 -4.10
CA GLU A 77 -2.36 -19.91 -4.30
C GLU A 77 -1.77 -20.43 -2.98
N MET A 78 -1.32 -19.51 -2.11
CA MET A 78 -0.84 -19.85 -0.75
C MET A 78 -1.96 -20.19 0.25
N GLY A 79 -3.22 -19.99 -0.12
CA GLY A 79 -4.37 -20.28 0.73
C GLY A 79 -4.65 -19.25 1.82
N PHE A 80 -4.32 -17.97 1.58
CA PHE A 80 -4.66 -16.89 2.51
C PHE A 80 -6.16 -16.85 2.81
N LYS A 81 -6.49 -16.55 4.07
CA LYS A 81 -7.84 -16.28 4.57
C LYS A 81 -8.06 -14.80 4.84
N CYS A 82 -6.98 -14.06 5.11
CA CYS A 82 -7.00 -12.62 5.19
C CYS A 82 -5.77 -11.99 4.55
N PHE A 83 -5.89 -10.73 4.15
CA PHE A 83 -4.77 -9.91 3.70
C PHE A 83 -4.82 -8.57 4.40
N ARG A 84 -3.79 -8.27 5.19
CA ARG A 84 -3.68 -7.02 5.93
C ARG A 84 -2.85 -6.01 5.15
N THR A 85 -3.44 -4.86 4.87
CA THR A 85 -2.73 -3.69 4.32
C THR A 85 -3.23 -2.43 5.01
N SER A 86 -2.64 -1.27 4.72
CA SER A 86 -3.17 0.02 5.16
C SER A 86 -3.77 0.75 3.97
N ILE A 87 -4.86 1.50 4.17
CA ILE A 87 -5.29 2.51 3.19
C ILE A 87 -4.33 3.71 3.26
N ALA A 88 -3.72 4.08 2.14
CA ALA A 88 -2.86 5.25 2.05
C ALA A 88 -3.70 6.51 2.24
N TRP A 89 -3.54 7.21 3.37
CA TRP A 89 -4.25 8.45 3.66
C TRP A 89 -4.15 9.43 2.49
N THR A 90 -2.95 9.66 1.97
CA THR A 90 -2.71 10.62 0.89
C THR A 90 -3.36 10.23 -0.45
N ARG A 91 -3.91 9.01 -0.59
CA ARG A 91 -4.77 8.66 -1.72
C ARG A 91 -6.21 9.12 -1.53
N ILE A 92 -6.69 9.22 -0.29
CA ILE A 92 -8.06 9.62 0.05
C ILE A 92 -8.15 11.13 0.28
N PHE A 93 -7.23 11.70 1.05
CA PHE A 93 -7.10 13.14 1.28
C PHE A 93 -5.65 13.56 0.98
N PRO A 94 -5.35 13.99 -0.25
CA PRO A 94 -3.99 14.28 -0.71
C PRO A 94 -3.23 15.32 0.13
N ASN A 95 -3.91 16.38 0.56
CA ASN A 95 -3.38 17.42 1.43
C ASN A 95 -3.80 17.19 2.90
N GLY A 96 -4.88 16.45 3.12
CA GLY A 96 -5.36 16.05 4.44
C GLY A 96 -6.44 16.98 5.01
N ASP A 97 -6.76 18.07 4.31
CA ASP A 97 -7.71 19.11 4.71
C ASP A 97 -8.78 19.40 3.66
N GLU A 98 -8.85 18.60 2.59
CA GLU A 98 -9.91 18.72 1.59
C GLU A 98 -11.29 18.43 2.20
N THR A 99 -12.32 19.11 1.68
CA THR A 99 -13.70 18.88 2.11
C THR A 99 -14.31 17.62 1.51
N GLU A 100 -13.81 17.19 0.35
CA GLU A 100 -14.26 16.01 -0.37
C GLU A 100 -13.09 15.06 -0.60
N PRO A 101 -13.29 13.73 -0.51
CA PRO A 101 -12.24 12.77 -0.73
C PRO A 101 -11.87 12.66 -2.22
N ASN A 102 -10.68 12.17 -2.49
CA ASN A 102 -10.22 11.80 -3.82
C ASN A 102 -10.86 10.48 -4.27
N GLU A 103 -11.84 10.58 -5.16
CA GLU A 103 -12.60 9.45 -5.71
C GLU A 103 -11.72 8.40 -6.41
N GLU A 104 -10.62 8.80 -7.05
CA GLU A 104 -9.73 7.84 -7.72
C GLU A 104 -8.97 6.97 -6.72
N GLY A 105 -8.64 7.53 -5.55
CA GLY A 105 -8.06 6.79 -4.43
C GLY A 105 -9.05 5.81 -3.81
N LEU A 106 -10.30 6.21 -3.60
CA LEU A 106 -11.37 5.33 -3.13
C LEU A 106 -11.57 4.15 -4.09
N LYS A 107 -11.69 4.46 -5.39
CA LYS A 107 -11.86 3.45 -6.44
C LYS A 107 -10.70 2.46 -6.51
N PHE A 108 -9.47 2.87 -6.22
CA PHE A 108 -8.33 1.95 -6.14
C PHE A 108 -8.55 0.88 -5.06
N TYR A 109 -8.94 1.28 -3.85
CA TYR A 109 -9.17 0.36 -2.74
C TYR A 109 -10.43 -0.50 -2.96
N ASP A 110 -11.49 0.04 -3.55
CA ASP A 110 -12.64 -0.76 -3.98
C ASP A 110 -12.19 -1.89 -4.92
N ASN A 111 -11.36 -1.58 -5.92
CA ASN A 111 -10.87 -2.58 -6.85
C ASN A 111 -9.92 -3.60 -6.20
N LEU A 112 -9.10 -3.16 -5.24
CA LEU A 112 -8.21 -4.05 -4.47
C LEU A 112 -9.02 -5.03 -3.62
N PHE A 113 -9.98 -4.53 -2.84
CA PHE A 113 -10.81 -5.34 -1.95
C PHE A 113 -11.74 -6.27 -2.73
N ASN A 114 -12.31 -5.80 -3.84
CA ASN A 114 -13.07 -6.66 -4.75
C ASN A 114 -12.21 -7.81 -5.30
N GLU A 115 -10.93 -7.58 -5.61
CA GLU A 115 -10.05 -8.66 -6.04
C GLU A 115 -9.71 -9.62 -4.89
N CYS A 116 -9.52 -9.14 -3.65
CA CYS A 116 -9.39 -10.02 -2.48
C CYS A 116 -10.61 -10.92 -2.28
N HIS A 117 -11.81 -10.34 -2.29
CA HIS A 117 -13.06 -11.08 -2.11
C HIS A 117 -13.32 -12.10 -3.20
N LYS A 118 -12.86 -11.86 -4.44
CA LYS A 118 -12.94 -12.83 -5.53
C LYS A 118 -12.21 -14.16 -5.23
N TYR A 119 -11.22 -14.15 -4.32
CA TYR A 119 -10.49 -15.34 -3.89
C TYR A 119 -10.80 -15.75 -2.44
N ASP A 120 -11.91 -15.28 -1.87
CA ASP A 120 -12.30 -15.53 -0.47
C ASP A 120 -11.24 -15.10 0.56
N ILE A 121 -10.51 -14.02 0.26
CA ILE A 121 -9.53 -13.40 1.16
C ILE A 121 -10.18 -12.19 1.83
N GLU A 122 -10.26 -12.17 3.15
CA GLU A 122 -10.81 -11.05 3.93
C GLU A 122 -9.79 -9.89 4.01
N PRO A 123 -10.11 -8.69 3.50
CA PRO A 123 -9.26 -7.52 3.67
C PRO A 123 -9.23 -7.06 5.14
N LEU A 124 -8.05 -6.77 5.66
CA LEU A 124 -7.87 -6.16 6.97
C LEU A 124 -7.13 -4.83 6.80
N SER A 125 -7.83 -3.71 7.01
CA SER A 125 -7.26 -2.37 6.96
C SER A 125 -6.78 -1.86 8.32
#